data_AF-A0AB37D8W6-F1
#
_entry.id   AF-A0AB37D8W6-F1
#
_cell.length_a   1.000
_cell.length_b   1.000
_cell.length_c   1.000
_cell.angle_alpha   90.00
_cell.angle_beta   90.00
_cell.angle_gamma   90.00
#
_symmetry.space_group_name_H-M   'P 1'
#
loop_
_entity.id
_entity.type
_entity.pdbx_description
1 polymer ?
#
loop_
_entity_poly.entity_id
_entity_poly.type
_entity_poly.pdbx_seq_one_letter_code
_entity_poly.pdbx_strand_id
1 'polypeptide(L)'
;MLFYIIIASILNILLVIIGTKFLLSLTILGFIFIIYLFPLILNSLLSALAVLKKKKKSLYCLVFPTISLLAYIIIGVFLENSSSWTKFIEYNTITSGEMYIKINTSLIEPSQIIFVVLLYFLVEYIILKILERMMKKNGNN
;
A
#
# COMPACT_ATOMS: atom_id res chain seq x y z
N MET A 1 4.45 6.16 19.21
CA MET A 1 5.34 5.38 18.33
C MET A 1 4.85 3.95 18.30
N LEU A 2 5.06 3.16 19.35
CA LEU A 2 4.61 1.77 19.41
C LEU A 2 3.10 1.61 19.13
N PHE A 3 2.26 2.46 19.70
CA PHE A 3 0.81 2.45 19.45
C PHE A 3 0.43 2.57 17.95
N TYR A 4 1.03 3.51 17.22
CA TYR A 4 0.77 3.70 15.78
C TYR A 4 1.31 2.55 14.94
N ILE A 5 2.43 1.97 15.35
CA ILE A 5 3.01 0.78 14.69
C ILE A 5 2.06 -0.41 14.88
N ILE A 6 1.53 -0.63 16.09
CA ILE A 6 0.56 -1.70 16.36
C ILE A 6 -0.68 -1.53 15.48
N ILE A 7 -1.22 -0.31 15.38
CA ILE A 7 -2.37 -0.03 14.51
C ILE A 7 -2.04 -0.32 13.04
N ALA A 8 -0.90 0.17 12.55
CA ALA A 8 -0.45 -0.07 11.18
C ALA A 8 -0.36 -1.58 10.89
N SER A 9 0.25 -2.34 11.79
CA SER A 9 0.39 -3.79 11.64
C SER A 9 -0.96 -4.50 11.62
N ILE A 10 -1.88 -4.18 12.55
CA ILE A 10 -3.21 -4.80 12.58
C ILE A 10 -3.97 -4.53 11.28
N LEU A 11 -3.96 -3.28 10.81
CA LEU A 11 -4.65 -2.92 9.58
C LEU A 11 -4.03 -3.61 8.36
N ASN A 12 -2.71 -3.67 8.25
CA ASN A 12 -2.05 -4.38 7.16
C ASN A 12 -2.30 -5.90 7.22
N ILE A 13 -2.39 -6.51 8.40
CA ILE A 13 -2.80 -7.92 8.56
C ILE A 13 -4.24 -8.12 8.03
N LEU A 14 -5.16 -7.20 8.32
CA LEU A 14 -6.51 -7.25 7.77
C LEU A 14 -6.49 -7.15 6.24
N LEU A 15 -5.65 -6.29 5.65
CA LEU A 15 -5.48 -6.22 4.18
C LEU A 15 -4.97 -7.54 3.60
N VAL A 16 -4.02 -8.21 4.27
CA VAL A 16 -3.55 -9.54 3.86
C VAL A 16 -4.70 -10.53 3.82
N ILE A 17 -5.53 -10.55 4.88
CA ILE A 17 -6.69 -11.46 4.95
C ILE A 17 -7.70 -11.14 3.84
N ILE A 18 -8.06 -9.87 3.66
CA ILE A 18 -9.03 -9.45 2.64
C ILE A 18 -8.49 -9.74 1.23
N GLY A 19 -7.26 -9.34 0.95
CA GLY A 19 -6.61 -9.49 -0.37
C GLY A 19 -6.34 -10.93 -0.76
N THR A 20 -6.35 -11.88 0.18
CA THR A 20 -6.12 -13.30 -0.10
C THR A 20 -7.40 -14.13 0.02
N LYS A 21 -8.11 -14.07 1.14
CA LYS A 21 -9.28 -14.92 1.42
C LYS A 21 -10.54 -14.44 0.71
N PHE A 22 -10.69 -13.14 0.51
CA PHE A 22 -11.87 -12.54 -0.10
C PHE A 22 -11.62 -12.06 -1.53
N LEU A 23 -10.50 -12.47 -2.15
CA LEU A 23 -10.07 -12.01 -3.47
C LEU A 23 -11.16 -12.11 -4.54
N LEU A 24 -11.86 -13.24 -4.63
CA LEU A 24 -12.89 -13.47 -5.65
C LEU A 24 -14.15 -12.62 -5.47
N SER A 25 -14.32 -12.01 -4.29
CA SER A 25 -15.42 -11.07 -4.01
C SER A 25 -15.02 -9.62 -4.29
N LEU A 26 -13.76 -9.35 -4.63
CA LEU A 26 -13.27 -8.02 -4.95
C LEU A 26 -13.43 -7.73 -6.44
N THR A 27 -13.71 -6.47 -6.76
CA THR A 27 -13.52 -5.94 -8.12
C THR A 27 -12.03 -5.67 -8.36
N ILE A 28 -11.61 -5.55 -9.62
CA ILE A 28 -10.23 -5.13 -9.95
C ILE A 28 -9.84 -3.80 -9.27
N LEU A 29 -10.77 -2.85 -9.22
CA LEU A 29 -10.56 -1.56 -8.55
C LEU A 29 -10.45 -1.72 -7.04
N GLY A 30 -11.27 -2.59 -6.43
CA GLY A 30 -11.17 -2.92 -5.01
C GLY A 30 -9.84 -3.56 -4.66
N PHE A 31 -9.33 -4.45 -5.52
CA PHE A 31 -8.03 -5.07 -5.34
C PHE A 31 -6.89 -4.04 -5.44
N ILE A 32 -6.86 -3.22 -6.50
CA ILE A 32 -5.91 -2.10 -6.67
C ILE A 32 -5.94 -1.15 -5.46
N PHE A 33 -7.14 -0.85 -4.96
CA PHE A 33 -7.29 -0.02 -3.78
C PHE A 33 -6.60 -0.65 -2.56
N ILE A 34 -6.82 -1.94 -2.30
CA ILE A 34 -6.24 -2.65 -1.16
C ILE A 34 -4.71 -2.73 -1.25
N ILE A 35 -4.16 -3.03 -2.43
CA ILE A 35 -2.72 -3.29 -2.56
C ILE A 35 -1.90 -2.05 -2.88
N TYR A 36 -2.47 -0.97 -3.40
CA TYR A 36 -1.71 0.23 -3.77
C TYR A 36 -2.19 1.48 -3.03
N LEU A 37 -3.48 1.80 -3.09
CA LEU A 37 -3.98 3.10 -2.64
C LEU A 37 -4.19 3.20 -1.12
N PHE A 38 -4.80 2.18 -0.52
CA PHE A 38 -5.09 2.16 0.91
C PHE A 38 -3.83 2.18 1.77
N PRO A 39 -2.77 1.38 1.47
CA PRO A 39 -1.52 1.45 2.20
C PRO A 39 -0.87 2.85 2.14
N LEU A 40 -0.94 3.53 0.99
CA LEU A 40 -0.46 4.91 0.87
C LEU A 40 -1.21 5.87 1.79
N ILE A 41 -2.54 5.82 1.77
CA ILE A 41 -3.39 6.67 2.63
C ILE A 41 -3.11 6.38 4.10
N LEU A 42 -3.02 5.11 4.48
CA LEU A 42 -2.78 4.69 5.84
C LEU A 42 -1.41 5.17 6.35
N ASN A 43 -0.35 4.94 5.59
CA ASN A 43 1.01 5.34 5.94
C ASN A 43 1.08 6.86 6.14
N SER A 44 0.52 7.60 5.18
CA SER A 44 0.49 9.06 5.19
C SER A 44 -0.25 9.62 6.40
N LEU A 45 -1.44 9.07 6.69
CA LEU A 45 -2.28 9.49 7.81
C LEU A 45 -1.59 9.24 9.15
N LEU A 46 -1.04 8.03 9.35
CA LEU A 46 -0.37 7.66 10.59
C LEU A 46 0.88 8.49 10.82
N SER A 47 1.66 8.74 9.76
CA SER A 47 2.82 9.63 9.80
C SER A 47 2.43 11.06 10.13
N ALA A 48 1.41 11.61 9.48
CA ALA A 48 0.93 12.96 9.75
C ALA A 48 0.49 13.12 11.22
N LEU A 49 -0.34 12.19 11.72
CA LEU A 49 -0.79 12.18 13.11
C LEU A 49 0.38 12.08 14.09
N ALA A 50 1.38 11.27 13.79
CA ALA A 50 2.53 11.07 14.66
C ALA A 50 3.48 12.28 14.68
N VAL A 51 3.70 12.94 13.54
CA VAL A 51 4.50 14.16 13.42
C VAL A 51 3.84 15.33 14.15
N LEU A 52 2.53 15.54 13.95
CA LEU A 52 1.76 16.58 14.62
C LEU A 52 1.83 16.47 16.14
N LYS A 53 1.79 15.24 16.70
CA LYS A 53 1.85 15.03 18.15
C LYS A 53 3.25 15.15 18.76
N LYS A 54 4.31 14.76 18.06
CA LYS A 54 5.65 14.60 18.68
C LYS A 54 6.72 15.63 18.26
N LYS A 55 6.46 16.49 17.26
CA LYS A 55 7.40 17.53 16.74
C LYS A 55 8.84 17.06 16.41
N LYS A 56 9.12 15.75 16.38
CA LYS A 56 10.45 15.19 16.07
C LYS A 56 10.46 14.55 14.69
N LYS A 57 11.58 14.74 14.00
CA LYS A 57 11.91 14.13 12.70
C LYS A 57 11.73 12.62 12.82
N SER A 58 10.80 12.09 12.03
CA SER A 58 10.18 10.84 12.39
C SER A 58 10.67 9.72 11.47
N LEU A 59 11.21 8.67 12.08
CA LEU A 59 11.50 7.39 11.42
C LEU A 59 10.24 6.75 10.78
N TYR A 60 9.05 7.32 11.01
CA TYR A 60 7.78 6.86 10.44
C TYR A 60 7.78 6.86 8.90
N CYS A 61 8.56 7.75 8.27
CA CYS A 61 8.76 7.79 6.81
C CYS A 61 9.25 6.45 6.23
N LEU A 62 9.92 5.63 7.04
CA LEU A 62 10.46 4.36 6.62
C LEU A 62 9.66 3.21 7.22
N VAL A 63 9.28 3.31 8.50
CA VAL A 63 8.63 2.21 9.23
C VAL A 63 7.27 1.85 8.62
N PHE A 64 6.39 2.81 8.37
CA PHE A 64 5.04 2.49 7.85
C PHE A 64 5.06 1.94 6.41
N PRO A 65 5.79 2.57 5.46
CA PRO A 65 5.98 1.98 4.13
C PRO A 65 6.59 0.57 4.16
N THR A 66 7.50 0.29 5.09
CA THR A 66 8.10 -1.04 5.24
C THR A 66 7.06 -2.07 5.69
N ILE A 67 6.21 -1.74 6.67
CA ILE A 67 5.14 -2.64 7.13
C ILE A 67 4.17 -2.95 5.98
N SER A 68 3.79 -1.94 5.20
CA SER A 68 2.93 -2.14 4.03
C SER A 68 3.60 -2.93 2.92
N LEU A 69 4.89 -2.72 2.67
CA LEU A 69 5.66 -3.50 1.70
C LEU A 69 5.70 -4.97 2.11
N LEU A 70 5.92 -5.28 3.38
CA LEU A 70 5.88 -6.65 3.88
C LEU A 70 4.50 -7.27 3.67
N ALA A 71 3.42 -6.54 3.95
CA ALA A 71 2.07 -7.02 3.70
C ALA A 71 1.80 -7.27 2.22
N TYR A 72 2.26 -6.38 1.33
CA TYR A 72 2.19 -6.57 -0.12
C TYR A 72 2.92 -7.84 -0.57
N ILE A 73 4.16 -8.04 -0.10
CA ILE A 73 4.95 -9.24 -0.42
C ILE A 73 4.25 -10.49 0.08
N ILE A 74 3.71 -10.47 1.30
CA ILE A 74 2.95 -11.59 1.86
C ILE A 74 1.73 -11.89 0.97
N ILE A 75 0.93 -10.89 0.59
CA ILE A 75 -0.19 -11.07 -0.34
C ILE A 75 0.29 -11.69 -1.65
N GLY A 76 1.36 -11.15 -2.23
CA GLY A 76 1.93 -11.65 -3.47
C GLY A 76 2.33 -13.12 -3.39
N VAL A 77 3.03 -13.53 -2.33
CA VAL A 77 3.42 -14.93 -2.09
C VAL A 77 2.21 -15.84 -1.88
N PHE A 78 1.18 -15.39 -1.17
CA PHE A 78 -0.04 -16.18 -0.96
C PHE A 78 -0.87 -16.35 -2.24
N LEU A 79 -0.85 -15.34 -3.12
CA LEU A 79 -1.61 -15.37 -4.37
C LEU A 79 -0.86 -16.06 -5.50
N GLU A 80 0.46 -16.07 -5.46
CA GLU A 80 1.30 -16.72 -6.46
C GLU A 80 0.91 -18.20 -6.63
N ASN A 81 0.68 -18.61 -7.88
CA ASN A 81 0.21 -19.95 -8.25
C ASN A 81 -1.11 -20.41 -7.60
N SER A 82 -1.85 -19.50 -6.95
CA SER A 82 -3.15 -19.85 -6.37
C SER A 82 -4.24 -19.92 -7.44
N SER A 83 -5.17 -20.86 -7.28
CA SER A 83 -6.34 -20.98 -8.16
C SER A 83 -7.24 -19.75 -8.09
N SER A 84 -7.34 -19.10 -6.92
CA SER A 84 -8.08 -17.86 -6.73
C SER A 84 -7.50 -16.71 -7.56
N TRP A 85 -6.18 -16.57 -7.61
CA TRP A 85 -5.52 -15.55 -8.41
C TRP A 85 -5.69 -15.76 -9.91
N THR A 86 -5.56 -17.01 -10.35
CA THR A 86 -5.78 -17.38 -11.75
C THR A 86 -7.20 -17.01 -12.21
N LYS A 87 -8.22 -17.43 -11.42
CA LYS A 87 -9.63 -17.07 -11.69
C LYS A 87 -9.89 -15.57 -11.63
N PHE A 88 -9.25 -14.87 -10.69
CA PHE A 88 -9.39 -13.43 -10.57
C PHE A 88 -8.85 -12.70 -11.80
N ILE A 89 -7.69 -13.13 -12.33
CA ILE A 89 -7.14 -12.60 -13.59
C ILE A 89 -8.10 -12.87 -14.75
N GLU A 90 -8.57 -14.12 -14.88
CA GLU A 90 -9.50 -14.50 -15.96
C GLU A 90 -10.78 -13.66 -15.95
N TYR A 91 -11.41 -13.47 -14.78
CA TYR A 91 -12.64 -12.67 -14.66
C TYR A 91 -12.46 -11.18 -14.93
N ASN A 92 -11.27 -10.63 -14.70
CA ASN A 92 -11.01 -9.20 -14.84
C ASN A 92 -10.20 -8.86 -16.10
N THR A 93 -9.75 -9.85 -16.86
CA THR A 93 -9.12 -9.65 -18.17
C THR A 93 -10.23 -9.45 -19.20
N ILE A 94 -10.41 -8.21 -19.65
CA ILE A 94 -11.39 -7.87 -20.68
C ILE A 94 -10.68 -7.91 -22.04
N THR A 95 -11.15 -8.81 -22.91
CA THR A 95 -10.88 -8.79 -24.37
C THR A 95 -12.09 -8.15 -25.06
N SER A 96 -11.93 -6.92 -25.57
CA SER A 96 -12.95 -6.29 -26.42
C SER A 96 -12.31 -5.65 -27.65
N GLY A 97 -12.55 -6.22 -28.83
CA GLY A 97 -11.93 -5.79 -30.08
C GLY A 97 -10.41 -5.88 -30.02
N GLU A 98 -9.72 -4.76 -30.24
CA GLU A 98 -8.25 -4.66 -30.18
C GLU A 98 -7.71 -4.26 -28.79
N MET A 99 -8.59 -3.95 -27.82
CA MET A 99 -8.17 -3.56 -26.48
C MET A 99 -8.02 -4.79 -25.57
N TYR A 100 -6.79 -5.02 -25.10
CA TYR A 100 -6.43 -6.11 -24.19
C TYR A 100 -5.83 -5.55 -22.90
N ILE A 101 -6.58 -5.64 -21.80
CA ILE A 101 -6.08 -5.28 -20.47
C ILE A 101 -5.56 -6.54 -19.80
N LYS A 102 -4.23 -6.73 -19.82
CA LYS A 102 -3.58 -7.86 -19.16
C LYS A 102 -3.21 -7.49 -17.72
N ILE A 103 -3.73 -8.25 -16.76
CA ILE A 103 -3.27 -8.18 -15.37
C ILE A 103 -1.96 -8.95 -15.26
N ASN A 104 -0.98 -8.41 -14.53
CA ASN A 104 0.29 -9.10 -14.36
C ASN A 104 0.08 -10.42 -13.63
N THR A 105 0.73 -11.48 -14.08
CA THR A 105 0.51 -12.83 -13.54
C THR A 105 1.18 -13.03 -12.18
N SER A 106 2.20 -12.23 -11.85
CA SER A 106 2.84 -12.26 -10.54
C SER A 106 2.99 -10.86 -9.95
N LEU A 107 2.63 -10.76 -8.67
CA LEU A 107 2.76 -9.53 -7.86
C LEU A 107 4.18 -9.40 -7.27
N ILE A 108 4.94 -10.50 -7.22
CA ILE A 108 6.29 -10.50 -6.64
C ILE A 108 7.39 -10.44 -7.69
N GLU A 109 7.04 -10.19 -8.96
CA GLU A 109 8.04 -9.90 -9.98
C GLU A 109 8.90 -8.71 -9.56
N PRO A 110 10.23 -8.74 -9.84
CA PRO A 110 11.14 -7.67 -9.42
C PRO A 110 10.69 -6.26 -9.85
N SER A 111 10.13 -6.13 -11.05
CA SER A 111 9.60 -4.86 -11.57
C SER A 111 8.43 -4.34 -10.75
N GLN A 112 7.51 -5.21 -10.33
CA GLN A 112 6.36 -4.86 -9.48
C GLN A 112 6.80 -4.48 -8.07
N ILE A 113 7.75 -5.23 -7.49
CA ILE A 113 8.31 -4.90 -6.17
C ILE A 113 8.99 -3.53 -6.20
N ILE A 114 9.82 -3.25 -7.22
CA ILE A 114 10.47 -1.95 -7.38
C ILE A 114 9.41 -0.84 -7.51
N PHE A 115 8.37 -1.05 -8.31
CA PHE A 115 7.27 -0.10 -8.44
C PHE A 115 6.59 0.18 -7.10
N VAL A 116 6.27 -0.83 -6.30
CA VAL A 116 5.61 -0.67 -4.99
C VAL A 116 6.52 -0.01 -3.97
N VAL A 117 7.82 -0.34 -3.96
CA VAL A 117 8.80 0.34 -3.12
C VAL A 117 8.84 1.83 -3.45
N LEU A 118 8.96 2.18 -4.74
CA LEU A 118 8.95 3.58 -5.15
C LEU A 118 7.63 4.24 -4.75
N LEU A 119 6.49 3.60 -5.04
CA LEU A 119 5.18 4.14 -4.72
C LEU A 119 5.04 4.44 -3.22
N TYR A 120 5.28 3.46 -2.35
CA TYR A 120 5.06 3.62 -0.92
C TYR A 120 6.05 4.58 -0.27
N PHE A 121 7.34 4.50 -0.61
CA PHE A 121 8.36 5.30 0.06
C PHE A 121 8.46 6.72 -0.51
N LEU A 122 8.32 6.90 -1.83
CA LEU A 122 8.42 8.22 -2.46
C LEU A 122 7.23 9.10 -2.09
N VAL A 123 6.01 8.55 -2.15
CA VAL A 123 4.79 9.30 -1.80
C VAL A 123 4.83 9.71 -0.34
N GLU A 124 5.19 8.78 0.55
CA GLU A 124 5.34 9.06 1.98
C GLU A 124 6.37 10.17 2.24
N TYR A 125 7.52 10.10 1.56
CA TYR A 125 8.56 11.11 1.65
C TYR A 125 8.07 12.49 1.22
N ILE A 126 7.35 12.58 0.09
CA ILE A 126 6.79 13.83 -0.43
C ILE A 126 5.79 14.42 0.57
N ILE A 127 4.87 13.60 1.09
CA ILE A 127 3.84 14.06 2.03
C ILE A 127 4.45 14.60 3.32
N LEU A 128 5.43 13.88 3.89
CA LEU A 128 6.14 14.35 5.06
C LEU A 128 6.89 15.67 4.80
N LYS A 129 7.48 15.84 3.62
CA LYS A 129 8.14 17.10 3.26
C LYS A 129 7.16 18.26 3.14
N ILE A 130 5.96 18.03 2.61
CA ILE A 130 4.90 19.04 2.56
C ILE A 130 4.47 19.42 3.98
N LEU A 131 4.24 18.44 4.86
CA LEU A 131 3.85 18.67 6.24
C LEU A 131 4.93 19.44 7.03
N GLU A 132 6.20 19.07 6.89
CA GLU A 132 7.34 19.80 7.50
C GLU A 132 7.35 21.27 7.07
N ARG A 133 7.11 21.55 5.79
CA ARG A 133 7.06 22.93 5.26
C ARG A 133 5.88 23.71 5.82
N MET A 134 4.69 23.11 5.89
CA MET A 134 3.50 23.75 6.44
C MET A 134 3.66 24.08 7.93
N MET A 135 4.23 23.17 8.73
CA MET A 135 4.47 23.39 10.15
C MET A 135 5.49 24.51 10.40
N LYS A 136 6.55 24.61 9.58
CA LYS A 136 7.52 25.71 9.66
C LYS A 136 6.89 27.07 9.34
N LYS A 137 6.02 27.13 8.33
CA LYS A 137 5.30 28.37 7.97
C LYS A 137 4.39 28.85 9.11
N ASN A 138 3.68 27.94 9.77
CA ASN A 138 2.73 28.29 10.85
C ASN A 138 3.39 28.59 12.20
N GLY A 139 4.62 28.11 12.45
CA GLY A 139 5.36 28.37 13.70
C GLY A 139 6.19 29.65 13.71
N ASN A 140 6.25 30.37 12.58
CA ASN A 140 6.96 31.65 12.42
C ASN A 140 6.00 32.86 12.37
N ASN A 141 4.73 32.66 12.73
CA ASN A 141 3.75 33.72 12.99
C ASN A 141 3.48 33.79 14.50
#